data_AF-A0A0D0BM11-F1
#
_entry.id   AF-A0A0D0BM11-F1
#
_cell.length_a   1.000
_cell.length_b   1.000
_cell.length_c   1.000
_cell.angle_alpha   90.00
_cell.angle_beta   90.00
_cell.angle_gamma   90.00
#
_symmetry.space_group_name_H-M   'P 1'
#
loop_
_entity.id
_entity.type
_entity.pdbx_description
1 polymer ?
#
loop_
_entity_poly.entity_id
_entity_poly.type
_entity_poly.pdbx_seq_one_letter_code
_entity_poly.pdbx_strand_id
1 'polypeptide(L)'
;STFKMNLPDRLKQRGIHDAFHASLLRIHIPNDDRLFPGRLETQVADFGETEAEWAVDRVVAHSGTRTNALFQIRWKSGDLT
;
A
#
# COMPACT_ATOMS: atom_id res chain seq x y z
N SER A 1 26.26 -17.20 13.04
CA SER A 1 25.52 -16.67 14.20
C SER A 1 24.12 -16.24 13.79
N THR A 2 23.11 -16.51 14.62
CA THR A 2 21.70 -16.17 14.36
C THR A 2 21.30 -14.90 15.10
N PHE A 3 20.57 -14.02 14.44
CA PHE A 3 20.03 -12.78 14.99
C PHE A 3 18.51 -12.77 14.87
N LYS A 4 17.80 -12.42 15.94
CA LYS A 4 16.35 -12.29 15.92
C LYS A 4 15.93 -10.84 15.78
N MET A 5 15.00 -10.56 14.88
CA MET A 5 14.45 -9.23 14.64
C MET A 5 12.97 -9.21 14.98
N ASN A 6 12.48 -8.09 15.52
CA ASN A 6 11.04 -7.96 15.70
C ASN A 6 10.39 -7.68 14.33
N LEU A 7 9.65 -8.65 13.81
CA LEU A 7 8.90 -8.52 12.57
C LEU A 7 7.43 -8.20 12.87
N PRO A 8 6.76 -7.39 12.03
CA PRO A 8 5.32 -7.27 12.03
C PRO A 8 4.63 -8.64 11.92
N ASP A 9 3.52 -8.82 12.61
CA ASP A 9 2.84 -10.11 12.70
C ASP A 9 2.34 -10.60 11.34
N ARG A 10 2.03 -9.67 10.44
CA ARG A 10 1.62 -9.98 9.08
C ARG A 10 2.70 -10.69 8.26
N LEU A 11 3.97 -10.32 8.45
CA LEU A 11 5.09 -11.01 7.81
C LEU A 11 5.26 -12.43 8.38
N LYS A 12 5.10 -12.58 9.70
CA LYS A 12 5.14 -13.90 10.36
C LYS A 12 4.02 -14.81 9.88
N GLN A 13 2.80 -14.29 9.72
CA GLN A 13 1.65 -15.03 9.19
C GLN A 13 1.87 -15.55 7.77
N ARG A 14 2.69 -14.87 6.96
CA ARG A 14 3.11 -15.31 5.63
C ARG A 14 4.31 -16.25 5.63
N GLY A 15 4.76 -16.71 6.80
CA GLY A 15 5.85 -17.68 6.94
C GLY A 15 7.25 -17.07 6.98
N ILE A 16 7.38 -15.75 7.12
CA ILE A 16 8.71 -15.13 7.28
C ILE A 16 9.18 -15.35 8.71
N HIS A 17 10.33 -16.03 8.84
CA HIS A 17 10.97 -16.25 10.13
C HIS A 17 11.68 -14.99 10.62
N ASP A 18 11.60 -14.75 11.93
CA ASP A 18 12.22 -13.62 12.61
C ASP A 18 13.72 -13.79 12.86
N ALA A 19 14.27 -14.97 12.53
CA ALA A 19 15.65 -15.35 12.76
C ALA A 19 16.46 -15.35 11.45
N PHE A 20 17.48 -14.50 11.39
CA PHE A 20 18.34 -14.31 10.23
C PHE A 20 19.80 -14.63 10.57
N HIS A 21 20.57 -15.12 9.59
CA HIS A 21 22.00 -15.24 9.76
C HIS A 21 22.66 -13.86 9.79
N ALA A 22 23.62 -13.64 10.69
CA ALA A 22 24.26 -12.34 10.90
C ALA A 22 24.91 -11.75 9.63
N SER A 23 25.32 -12.60 8.67
CA SER A 23 25.88 -12.14 7.38
C SER A 23 24.87 -11.48 6.44
N LEU A 24 23.57 -11.61 6.73
CA LEU A 24 22.50 -10.99 5.94
C LEU A 24 22.10 -9.61 6.49
N LEU A 25 22.60 -9.24 7.68
CA LEU A 25 22.29 -7.95 8.29
C LEU A 25 22.94 -6.82 7.50
N ARG A 26 22.18 -5.74 7.30
CA ARG A 26 22.63 -4.50 6.65
C ARG A 26 22.50 -3.33 7.63
N ILE A 27 23.25 -2.28 7.39
CA ILE A 27 23.15 -1.03 8.17
C ILE A 27 21.72 -0.49 8.03
N HIS A 28 21.12 -0.12 9.16
CA HIS A 28 19.80 0.48 9.18
C HIS A 28 19.82 1.88 8.56
N ILE A 29 18.95 2.11 7.58
CA ILE A 29 18.71 3.42 7.00
C ILE A 29 17.36 3.90 7.56
N PRO A 30 17.29 5.09 8.19
CA PRO A 30 16.04 5.62 8.73
C PRO A 30 15.03 5.91 7.62
N ASN A 31 13.74 5.81 7.95
CA ASN A 31 12.64 6.10 7.04
C ASN A 31 12.61 7.59 6.64
N ASP A 32 12.29 7.87 5.38
CA ASP A 32 11.94 9.24 4.95
C ASP A 32 10.44 9.46 5.18
N ASP A 33 10.11 10.15 6.27
CA ASP A 33 8.72 10.42 6.65
C ASP A 33 7.98 11.36 5.68
N ARG A 34 8.69 12.06 4.77
CA ARG A 34 8.04 12.85 3.71
C ARG A 34 7.50 11.97 2.59
N LEU A 35 8.20 10.88 2.28
CA LEU A 35 7.81 9.92 1.26
C LEU A 35 6.90 8.82 1.82
N PHE A 36 7.10 8.44 3.08
CA PHE A 36 6.38 7.35 3.75
C PHE A 36 5.83 7.78 5.12
N PRO A 37 4.85 8.70 5.16
CA PRO A 37 4.36 9.31 6.41
C PRO A 37 3.60 8.33 7.33
N GLY A 38 3.12 7.20 6.80
CA GLY A 38 2.35 6.21 7.56
C GLY A 38 3.20 5.09 8.16
N ARG A 39 4.40 4.85 7.63
CA ARG A 39 5.25 3.69 7.96
C ARG A 39 4.48 2.37 7.90
N LEU A 40 3.48 2.30 7.02
CA LEU A 40 2.63 1.13 6.87
C LEU A 40 3.30 0.15 5.91
N GLU A 41 3.29 -1.12 6.27
CA GLU A 41 3.81 -2.20 5.43
C GLU A 41 3.10 -2.27 4.06
N THR A 42 1.81 -1.91 4.00
CA THR A 42 1.04 -1.83 2.74
C THR A 42 1.57 -0.78 1.77
N GLN A 43 2.27 0.26 2.25
CA GLN A 43 2.89 1.27 1.40
C GLN A 43 4.13 0.74 0.66
N VAL A 44 4.72 -0.35 1.16
CA VAL A 44 5.96 -0.92 0.62
C VAL A 44 5.69 -2.16 -0.23
N ALA A 45 4.65 -2.93 0.10
CA ALA A 45 4.27 -4.10 -0.66
C ALA A 45 2.74 -4.27 -0.67
N ASP A 46 2.21 -4.58 -1.85
CA ASP A 46 0.85 -5.10 -1.94
C ASP A 46 0.83 -6.52 -1.38
N PHE A 47 -0.06 -6.71 -0.43
CA PHE A 47 -0.22 -7.95 0.31
C PHE A 47 -1.53 -8.65 -0.04
N GLY A 48 -2.20 -8.24 -1.13
CA GLY A 48 -3.51 -8.75 -1.52
C GLY A 48 -4.64 -8.28 -0.60
N GLU A 49 -4.35 -7.30 0.26
CA GLU A 49 -5.42 -6.47 0.81
C GLU A 49 -5.77 -5.49 -0.28
N THR A 50 -6.99 -5.62 -0.80
CA THR A 50 -7.63 -4.51 -1.47
C THR A 50 -7.67 -3.41 -0.41
N GLU A 51 -6.68 -2.50 -0.40
CA GLU A 51 -6.94 -1.15 0.07
C GLU A 51 -8.27 -0.73 -0.56
N ALA A 52 -9.04 0.13 0.10
CA ALA A 52 -10.30 0.62 -0.45
C ALA A 52 -10.01 1.49 -1.69
N GLU A 53 -9.45 0.90 -2.75
CA GLU A 53 -9.60 1.29 -4.13
C GLU A 53 -11.10 1.47 -4.27
N TRP A 54 -11.54 2.73 -4.22
CA TRP A 54 -12.96 3.05 -4.23
C TRP A 54 -13.53 2.39 -5.46
N ALA A 55 -14.32 1.35 -5.25
CA ALA A 55 -14.80 0.54 -6.35
C ALA A 55 -15.69 1.44 -7.22
N VAL A 56 -15.21 1.75 -8.40
CA VAL A 56 -15.97 2.50 -9.40
C VAL A 56 -17.01 1.54 -9.98
N ASP A 57 -18.27 1.95 -9.99
CA ASP A 57 -19.30 1.22 -10.73
C ASP A 57 -19.16 1.51 -12.22
N ARG A 58 -19.23 2.80 -12.59
CA ARG A 58 -19.06 3.27 -13.97
C ARG A 58 -18.88 4.78 -14.07
N VAL A 59 -18.38 5.24 -15.21
CA VAL A 59 -18.50 6.64 -15.65
C VAL A 59 -19.92 6.88 -16.18
N VAL A 60 -20.55 7.96 -15.72
CA VAL A 60 -21.95 8.29 -16.05
C VAL A 60 -22.02 9.45 -17.05
N ALA A 61 -21.07 10.38 -16.98
CA ALA A 61 -20.98 11.51 -17.89
C ALA A 61 -19.53 12.00 -18.00
N HIS A 62 -19.25 12.81 -19.02
CA HIS A 62 -18.02 13.56 -19.13
C HIS A 62 -18.30 14.96 -19.70
N SER A 63 -17.44 15.92 -19.41
CA SER A 63 -17.46 17.26 -19.97
C SER A 63 -16.05 17.77 -20.23
N GLY A 64 -15.92 18.80 -21.07
CA GLY A 64 -14.60 19.32 -21.46
C GLY A 64 -13.88 18.43 -22.48
N THR A 65 -12.65 18.80 -22.83
CA THR A 65 -11.84 18.08 -23.83
C THR A 65 -10.35 18.11 -23.46
N ARG A 66 -9.60 17.13 -23.97
CA ARG A 66 -8.15 16.98 -23.74
C ARG A 66 -7.82 16.99 -22.23
N THR A 67 -6.92 17.87 -21.81
CA THR A 67 -6.47 18.00 -20.42
C THR A 67 -7.51 18.58 -19.48
N ASN A 68 -8.59 19.15 -20.01
CA ASN A 68 -9.68 19.74 -19.23
C ASN A 68 -10.92 18.83 -19.21
N ALA A 69 -10.77 17.55 -19.57
CA ALA A 69 -11.85 16.59 -19.49
C ALA A 69 -12.14 16.24 -18.02
N LEU A 70 -13.39 16.40 -17.61
CA LEU A 70 -13.92 16.00 -16.31
C LEU A 70 -14.86 14.83 -16.49
N PHE A 71 -14.82 13.88 -15.56
CA PHE A 71 -15.65 12.67 -15.58
C PHE A 71 -16.51 12.63 -14.34
N GLN A 72 -17.79 12.33 -14.54
CA GLN A 72 -18.70 12.03 -13.45
C GLN A 72 -18.72 10.52 -13.21
N ILE A 73 -18.37 10.12 -12.01
CA ILE A 73 -18.16 8.76 -11.56
C ILE A 73 -19.33 8.36 -10.65
N ARG A 74 -19.88 7.16 -10.88
CA ARG A 74 -20.73 6.47 -9.92
C ARG A 74 -19.88 5.48 -9.14
N TRP A 75 -19.90 5.60 -7.83
CA TRP A 75 -19.24 4.68 -6.91
C TRP A 75 -20.12 3.47 -6.63
N LYS A 76 -19.52 2.32 -6.30
CA LYS A 76 -20.28 1.13 -5.85
C LYS A 76 -21.06 1.37 -4.56
N SER A 77 -20.71 2.38 -3.76
CA SER A 77 -21.51 2.85 -2.61
C SER A 77 -22.84 3.48 -3.03
N GLY A 78 -22.98 3.88 -4.30
CA GLY A 78 -24.13 4.62 -4.82
C GLY A 78 -23.90 6.13 -4.93
N ASP A 79 -22.80 6.64 -4.36
CA ASP A 79 -22.45 8.06 -4.45
C ASP A 79 -22.09 8.47 -5.88
N LEU A 80 -22.21 9.77 -6.17
CA LEU A 80 -21.90 10.36 -7.46
C LEU A 80 -20.94 11.53 -7.27
N THR A 81 -19.82 11.54 -7.99
CA THR A 81 -18.83 12.64 -7.98
C THR A 81 -18.44 13.04 -9.38
#